data_AF-A0A2E4S733-F1
#
_entry.id   AF-A0A2E4S733-F1
#
_cell.length_a   1.000
_cell.length_b   1.000
_cell.length_c   1.000
_cell.angle_alpha   90.00
_cell.angle_beta   90.00
_cell.angle_gamma   90.00
#
_symmetry.space_group_name_H-M   'P 1'
#
loop_
_entity.id
_entity.type
_entity.pdbx_description
1 polymer ?
#
loop_
_entity_poly.entity_id
_entity_poly.type
_entity_poly.pdbx_seq_one_letter_code
_entity_poly.pdbx_strand_id
1 'polypeptide(L)'
;ANGTFDGTGGNVTINSGGKLYMASTITDFGTLSNSGTMYFDGTTQTIPGNSAKATQDLGSIEIDNANKTLEADGTEYQISGTLTFGAGSPDLDVNGTSLTFMNGSSISGATDAKHIIGAGGTDVSVKYSSSSTTAFELPIGPDGSLRSISLTPSATTATVYTVQYKVGSPYGGAGTLHNVPTGSPINSSATAAHVNNHYYYDVSPTVAFNTNITVGFIGLDNSPPSTSDRYLMHWDGSEWDQLTTTATSGNTVTATATSFSPFTQGSGGSALPIDLVSFTGVCENNETEIEFVVASQINNDYFSIYRSTNVTDWNLVGEIEGAGNTNTQLTYKWIDNNPLSGVSYYKLAQTDYDGTSEAFSPIAVMCEASAIDGYSVYPNPANEVLNIDLELENFQGDDVSIEVIDINGKIIQLQQVQLNRGYNHLEVDLSEIPSGVYMINFVGTRDYIKESRIIKQ
;
A
#
# COMPACT_ATOMS: atom_id res chain seq x y z
N ALA A 1 18.25 27.86 42.66
CA ALA A 1 19.61 27.45 43.04
C ALA A 1 20.50 27.64 41.82
N ASN A 2 21.35 28.67 41.86
CA ASN A 2 22.32 28.96 40.78
C ASN A 2 23.66 28.24 41.02
N GLY A 3 23.78 27.54 42.15
CA GLY A 3 24.83 26.55 42.45
C GLY A 3 24.18 25.24 42.88
N THR A 4 24.92 24.34 43.52
CA THR A 4 24.43 23.02 43.92
C THR A 4 23.22 23.11 44.86
N PHE A 5 22.13 22.45 44.49
CA PHE A 5 21.01 22.16 45.40
C PHE A 5 21.23 20.79 46.05
N ASP A 6 21.27 20.77 47.38
CA ASP A 6 21.43 19.54 48.17
C ASP A 6 20.46 19.55 49.35
N GLY A 7 19.45 18.69 49.29
CA GLY A 7 18.45 18.46 50.32
C GLY A 7 18.77 17.28 51.25
N THR A 8 19.98 16.69 51.17
CA THR A 8 20.35 15.47 51.91
C THR A 8 20.00 15.58 53.39
N GLY A 9 19.26 14.59 53.90
CA GLY A 9 18.83 14.52 55.30
C GLY A 9 17.75 15.55 55.71
N GLY A 10 17.30 16.40 54.79
CA GLY A 10 16.27 17.41 55.00
C GLY A 10 14.89 17.02 54.46
N ASN A 11 13.92 17.92 54.68
CA ASN A 11 12.60 17.88 54.05
C ASN A 11 12.47 19.09 53.12
N VAL A 12 12.10 18.84 51.87
CA VAL A 12 11.83 19.89 50.88
C VAL A 12 10.33 19.88 50.61
N THR A 13 9.65 20.96 50.95
CA THR A 13 8.20 21.10 50.73
C THR A 13 7.94 22.30 49.82
N ILE A 14 7.30 22.03 48.68
CA ILE A 14 6.87 23.04 47.73
C ILE A 14 5.34 23.04 47.76
N ASN A 15 4.77 24.07 48.37
CA ASN A 15 3.32 24.22 48.48
C ASN A 15 2.69 24.64 47.14
N SER A 16 1.37 24.51 47.02
CA SER A 16 0.62 24.97 45.86
C SER A 16 0.92 26.43 45.52
N GLY A 17 1.20 26.71 44.24
CA GLY A 17 1.66 28.00 43.75
C GLY A 17 3.13 28.33 44.04
N GLY A 18 3.80 27.52 44.86
CA GLY A 18 5.23 27.61 45.12
C GLY A 18 6.05 27.22 43.89
N LYS A 19 7.21 27.86 43.74
CA LYS A 19 8.13 27.65 42.61
C LYS A 19 9.54 27.41 43.13
N LEU A 20 10.19 26.36 42.65
CA LEU A 20 11.60 26.07 42.94
C LEU A 20 12.38 26.08 41.62
N TYR A 21 13.25 27.07 41.44
CA TYR A 21 14.11 27.20 40.26
C TYR A 21 15.48 26.55 40.52
N MET A 22 15.96 25.71 39.61
CA MET A 22 17.22 25.00 39.71
C MET A 22 17.96 25.10 38.38
N ALA A 23 19.06 25.87 38.37
CA ALA A 23 19.84 26.20 37.17
C ALA A 23 21.20 25.49 37.07
N SER A 24 21.56 24.72 38.11
CA SER A 24 22.85 24.04 38.22
C SER A 24 22.67 22.61 38.74
N THR A 25 23.69 22.04 39.38
CA THR A 25 23.67 20.66 39.89
C THR A 25 22.64 20.46 41.00
N ILE A 26 21.97 19.31 40.99
CA ILE A 26 21.04 18.86 42.02
C ILE A 26 21.56 17.49 42.47
N THR A 27 21.86 17.33 43.75
CA THR A 27 22.44 16.08 44.27
C THR A 27 21.42 15.22 45.00
N ASP A 28 20.48 15.84 45.72
CA ASP A 28 19.45 15.13 46.49
C ASP A 28 18.29 16.10 46.78
N PHE A 29 17.05 15.61 46.79
CA PHE A 29 15.86 16.37 47.21
C PHE A 29 15.50 16.19 48.69
N GLY A 30 16.19 15.32 49.41
CA GLY A 30 15.81 14.83 50.73
C GLY A 30 14.46 14.12 50.69
N THR A 31 13.64 14.35 51.70
CA THR A 31 12.22 14.00 51.62
C THR A 31 11.44 15.12 50.92
N LEU A 32 11.13 14.90 49.64
CA LEU A 32 10.37 15.83 48.81
C LEU A 32 8.86 15.65 49.00
N SER A 33 8.15 16.76 49.14
CA SER A 33 6.70 16.89 49.00
C SER A 33 6.41 18.07 48.08
N ASN A 34 5.97 17.80 46.85
CA ASN A 34 5.74 18.84 45.85
C ASN A 34 4.26 18.92 45.45
N SER A 35 3.66 20.09 45.70
CA SER A 35 2.34 20.49 45.19
C SER A 35 2.40 21.80 44.38
N GLY A 36 3.60 22.35 44.17
CA GLY A 36 3.89 23.48 43.30
C GLY A 36 4.62 23.03 42.03
N THR A 37 5.56 23.86 41.55
CA THR A 37 6.31 23.61 40.31
C THR A 37 7.83 23.70 40.53
N MET A 38 8.57 22.70 40.06
CA MET A 38 10.03 22.75 39.97
C MET A 38 10.46 23.10 38.54
N TYR A 39 11.41 24.02 38.39
CA TYR A 39 11.94 24.47 37.10
C TYR A 39 13.39 24.03 36.98
N PHE A 40 13.71 23.35 35.88
CA PHE A 40 15.04 22.84 35.56
C PHE A 40 15.55 23.54 34.29
N ASP A 41 16.37 24.58 34.44
CA ASP A 41 16.85 25.44 33.35
C ASP A 41 18.37 25.36 33.09
N GLY A 42 19.06 24.43 33.76
CA GLY A 42 20.50 24.21 33.58
C GLY A 42 20.83 23.48 32.27
N THR A 43 22.04 23.72 31.73
CA THR A 43 22.50 23.14 30.45
C THR A 43 22.82 21.64 30.52
N THR A 44 23.16 21.14 31.70
CA THR A 44 23.37 19.71 31.97
C THR A 44 22.86 19.44 33.37
N GLN A 45 21.73 18.75 33.47
CA GLN A 45 21.10 18.45 34.74
C GLN A 45 20.59 17.03 34.77
N THR A 46 21.13 16.29 35.74
CA THR A 46 20.57 15.03 36.19
C THR A 46 19.58 15.33 37.31
N ILE A 47 18.36 14.82 37.22
CA ILE A 47 17.35 14.91 38.25
C ILE A 47 17.54 13.70 39.17
N PRO A 48 17.97 13.89 40.43
CA PRO A 48 18.24 12.78 41.31
C PRO A 48 16.95 12.10 41.76
N GLY A 49 17.05 10.80 41.96
CA GLY A 49 16.01 10.01 42.57
C GLY A 49 16.06 10.12 44.09
N ASN A 50 15.55 9.10 44.75
CA ASN A 50 15.76 8.91 46.17
C ASN A 50 16.04 7.44 46.38
N SER A 51 17.30 7.02 46.26
CA SER A 51 17.71 5.62 46.46
C SER A 51 17.29 5.00 47.82
N ALA A 52 16.93 5.82 48.81
CA ALA A 52 16.37 5.35 50.09
C ALA A 52 14.84 5.09 50.04
N LYS A 53 14.15 5.48 48.97
CA LYS A 53 12.72 5.26 48.72
C LYS A 53 12.51 4.53 47.39
N ALA A 54 11.53 3.64 47.34
CA ALA A 54 11.18 2.97 46.09
C ALA A 54 10.64 3.94 45.03
N THR A 55 10.02 5.06 45.45
CA THR A 55 9.38 6.04 44.57
C THR A 55 9.72 7.47 44.96
N GLN A 56 9.77 8.34 43.94
CA GLN A 56 9.95 9.79 44.11
C GLN A 56 8.96 10.54 43.20
N ASP A 57 7.94 11.16 43.80
CA ASP A 57 7.02 12.04 43.07
C ASP A 57 7.63 13.43 42.93
N LEU A 58 7.79 13.87 41.68
CA LEU A 58 8.31 15.18 41.32
C LEU A 58 7.21 16.23 41.22
N GLY A 59 5.92 15.89 41.38
CA GLY A 59 4.81 16.84 41.29
C GLY A 59 4.69 17.46 39.89
N SER A 60 4.62 18.80 39.80
CA SER A 60 4.76 19.49 38.52
C SER A 60 6.20 19.90 38.28
N ILE A 61 6.69 19.69 37.05
CA ILE A 61 8.02 20.09 36.61
C ILE A 61 7.98 20.82 35.26
N GLU A 62 8.90 21.75 35.08
CA GLU A 62 9.18 22.41 33.81
C GLU A 62 10.65 22.21 33.47
N ILE A 63 10.93 21.70 32.27
CA ILE A 63 12.28 21.50 31.77
C ILE A 63 12.55 22.50 30.63
N ASP A 64 13.67 23.19 30.72
CA ASP A 64 14.07 24.28 29.83
C ASP A 64 15.52 24.10 29.34
N ASN A 65 15.90 24.87 28.33
CA ASN A 65 17.26 25.14 27.84
C ASN A 65 18.00 23.98 27.15
N ALA A 66 18.02 22.80 27.76
CA ALA A 66 18.74 21.63 27.28
C ALA A 66 18.15 20.35 27.87
N ASN A 67 18.58 19.19 27.38
CA ASN A 67 18.08 17.91 27.84
C ASN A 67 18.28 17.73 29.35
N LYS A 68 17.32 17.06 29.98
CA LYS A 68 17.36 16.63 31.38
C LYS A 68 17.39 15.12 31.42
N THR A 69 18.13 14.57 32.36
CA THR A 69 18.27 13.12 32.50
C THR A 69 17.81 12.68 33.87
N LEU A 70 17.00 11.64 33.97
CA LEU A 70 16.68 11.02 35.25
C LEU A 70 17.87 10.17 35.73
N GLU A 71 18.19 10.24 37.02
CA GLU A 71 19.26 9.43 37.59
C GLU A 71 18.86 7.95 37.63
N ALA A 72 19.71 7.08 37.09
CA ALA A 72 19.52 5.63 37.09
C ALA A 72 19.93 4.99 38.43
N ASP A 73 19.27 5.40 39.51
CA ASP A 73 19.56 4.97 40.90
C ASP A 73 18.62 3.87 41.43
N GLY A 74 17.70 3.38 40.58
CA GLY A 74 16.68 2.39 40.92
C GLY A 74 15.36 2.97 41.46
N THR A 75 15.26 4.30 41.57
CA THR A 75 14.02 4.98 41.94
C THR A 75 12.98 4.91 40.81
N GLU A 76 11.71 4.68 41.17
CA GLU A 76 10.59 4.95 40.27
C GLU A 76 10.15 6.41 40.41
N TYR A 77 10.34 7.19 39.35
CA TYR A 77 9.93 8.59 39.29
C TYR A 77 8.44 8.67 38.99
N GLN A 78 7.77 9.63 39.63
CA GLN A 78 6.35 9.92 39.39
C GLN A 78 6.14 11.38 39.04
N ILE A 79 5.14 11.63 38.18
CA ILE A 79 4.64 12.97 37.87
C ILE A 79 3.15 12.98 38.22
N SER A 80 2.82 13.57 39.37
CA SER A 80 1.42 13.79 39.77
C SER A 80 0.82 15.10 39.25
N GLY A 81 1.67 16.03 38.81
CA GLY A 81 1.28 17.32 38.28
C GLY A 81 1.43 17.41 36.76
N THR A 82 2.02 18.51 36.28
CA THR A 82 2.28 18.72 34.84
C THR A 82 3.75 18.59 34.52
N LEU A 83 4.09 17.84 33.47
CA LEU A 83 5.40 17.94 32.79
C LEU A 83 5.30 18.99 31.68
N THR A 84 6.08 20.06 31.79
CA THR A 84 6.13 21.13 30.79
C THR A 84 7.48 21.12 30.09
N PHE A 85 7.45 20.98 28.76
CA PHE A 85 8.62 21.22 27.90
C PHE A 85 8.66 22.70 27.51
N GLY A 86 9.53 23.45 28.18
CA GLY A 86 9.65 24.90 28.04
C GLY A 86 10.56 25.33 26.87
N ALA A 87 11.33 26.40 27.05
CA ALA A 87 12.21 26.96 26.03
C ALA A 87 13.45 26.09 25.77
N GLY A 88 14.13 26.26 24.62
CA GLY A 88 15.46 25.67 24.38
C GLY A 88 15.50 24.21 23.94
N SER A 89 14.46 23.71 23.28
CA SER A 89 14.40 22.33 22.75
C SER A 89 14.88 21.21 23.69
N PRO A 90 14.38 21.13 24.94
CA PRO A 90 14.82 20.11 25.88
C PRO A 90 14.06 18.81 25.69
N ASP A 91 14.78 17.69 25.69
CA ASP A 91 14.20 16.37 25.94
C ASP A 91 14.30 15.96 27.42
N LEU A 92 13.42 15.05 27.85
CA LEU A 92 13.56 14.33 29.11
C LEU A 92 14.04 12.91 28.83
N ASP A 93 15.31 12.64 29.08
CA ASP A 93 15.90 11.30 28.99
C ASP A 93 15.59 10.52 30.25
N VAL A 94 14.74 9.48 30.13
CA VAL A 94 14.44 8.58 31.25
C VAL A 94 15.61 7.67 31.58
N ASN A 95 16.62 7.54 30.73
CA ASN A 95 17.89 6.86 31.02
C ASN A 95 17.73 5.44 31.59
N GLY A 96 16.75 4.70 31.07
CA GLY A 96 16.40 3.35 31.53
C GLY A 96 15.66 3.28 32.87
N THR A 97 15.30 4.43 33.46
CA THR A 97 14.49 4.51 34.68
C THR A 97 13.00 4.33 34.40
N SER A 98 12.24 4.02 35.46
CA SER A 98 10.78 3.95 35.39
C SER A 98 10.20 5.33 35.70
N LEU A 99 9.61 6.00 34.70
CA LEU A 99 8.84 7.24 34.87
C LEU A 99 7.34 6.94 34.76
N THR A 100 6.57 7.28 35.79
CA THR A 100 5.13 7.04 35.87
C THR A 100 4.35 8.36 35.93
N PHE A 101 3.52 8.60 34.91
CA PHE A 101 2.53 9.66 34.92
C PHE A 101 1.31 9.22 35.72
N MET A 102 0.95 9.96 36.78
CA MET A 102 -0.15 9.59 37.67
C MET A 102 -1.50 10.01 37.08
N ASN A 103 -2.59 9.42 37.56
CA ASN A 103 -3.93 9.79 37.13
C ASN A 103 -4.20 11.28 37.43
N GLY A 104 -4.61 12.03 36.41
CA GLY A 104 -4.83 13.49 36.50
C GLY A 104 -3.60 14.35 36.19
N SER A 105 -2.45 13.74 35.93
CA SER A 105 -1.28 14.45 35.40
C SER A 105 -1.53 14.96 33.98
N SER A 106 -0.67 15.86 33.49
CA SER A 106 -0.72 16.34 32.12
C SER A 106 0.67 16.63 31.57
N ILE A 107 0.77 16.74 30.24
CA ILE A 107 2.02 17.04 29.54
C ILE A 107 1.75 18.18 28.56
N SER A 108 2.69 19.13 28.44
CA SER A 108 2.55 20.26 27.53
C SER A 108 3.88 20.67 26.89
N GLY A 109 3.81 21.28 25.71
CA GLY A 109 4.98 21.82 25.00
C GLY A 109 5.77 20.81 24.16
N ALA A 110 5.27 19.58 24.00
CA ALA A 110 5.97 18.53 23.26
C ALA A 110 6.05 18.83 21.74
N THR A 111 7.20 18.53 21.14
CA THR A 111 7.50 18.69 19.69
C THR A 111 8.56 17.65 19.28
N ASP A 112 8.95 17.59 18.00
CA ASP A 112 10.05 16.71 17.55
C ASP A 112 11.42 16.99 18.22
N ALA A 113 11.59 18.16 18.82
CA ALA A 113 12.80 18.52 19.55
C ALA A 113 12.55 18.64 21.07
N LYS A 114 11.39 18.14 21.55
CA LYS A 114 10.94 18.27 22.94
C LYS A 114 10.04 17.12 23.31
N HIS A 115 10.61 16.02 23.76
CA HIS A 115 9.83 14.85 24.14
C HIS A 115 10.59 13.96 25.11
N ILE A 116 9.96 12.86 25.48
CA ILE A 116 10.56 11.89 26.38
C ILE A 116 11.35 10.90 25.53
N ILE A 117 12.65 10.80 25.81
CA ILE A 117 13.56 9.87 25.14
C ILE A 117 14.07 8.84 26.15
N GLY A 118 14.57 7.72 25.65
CA GLY A 118 15.24 6.72 26.45
C GLY A 118 16.76 6.82 26.37
N ALA A 119 17.43 5.94 27.10
CA ALA A 119 18.89 5.94 27.19
C ALA A 119 19.53 5.87 25.78
N GLY A 120 20.33 6.87 25.44
CA GLY A 120 20.98 6.95 24.13
C GLY A 120 20.05 7.31 22.97
N GLY A 121 18.83 7.79 23.24
CA GLY A 121 17.92 8.35 22.23
C GLY A 121 17.19 7.31 21.37
N THR A 122 17.03 6.08 21.84
CA THR A 122 16.40 4.98 21.08
C THR A 122 15.09 4.50 21.70
N ASP A 123 15.11 3.41 22.48
CA ASP A 123 13.93 2.79 23.07
C ASP A 123 13.49 3.53 24.33
N VAL A 124 12.21 3.86 24.41
CA VAL A 124 11.64 4.64 25.53
C VAL A 124 10.66 3.78 26.29
N SER A 125 10.70 3.80 27.62
CA SER A 125 9.73 3.11 28.47
C SER A 125 9.18 4.09 29.51
N VAL A 126 7.86 4.26 29.52
CA VAL A 126 7.14 5.09 30.49
C VAL A 126 5.89 4.36 30.96
N LYS A 127 5.33 4.79 32.09
CA LYS A 127 4.07 4.28 32.60
C LYS A 127 3.03 5.39 32.71
N TYR A 128 1.77 5.01 32.57
CA TYR A 128 0.61 5.86 32.83
C TYR A 128 -0.36 5.14 33.77
N SER A 129 -0.52 5.68 34.98
CA SER A 129 -1.52 5.24 35.95
C SER A 129 -2.85 5.92 35.62
N SER A 130 -3.87 5.13 35.30
CA SER A 130 -5.19 5.64 34.92
C SER A 130 -6.28 5.06 35.79
N SER A 131 -7.22 5.92 36.17
CA SER A 131 -8.55 5.57 36.65
C SER A 131 -9.60 6.44 35.95
N SER A 132 -9.36 6.75 34.66
CA SER A 132 -10.11 7.71 33.86
C SER A 132 -10.40 7.16 32.46
N THR A 133 -11.47 7.65 31.85
CA THR A 133 -11.81 7.41 30.44
C THR A 133 -11.40 8.56 29.51
N THR A 134 -10.61 9.50 30.02
CA THR A 134 -10.04 10.60 29.22
C THR A 134 -8.78 10.13 28.50
N ALA A 135 -8.59 10.61 27.27
CA ALA A 135 -7.36 10.38 26.52
C ALA A 135 -6.15 10.96 27.27
N PHE A 136 -5.06 10.18 27.31
CA PHE A 136 -3.76 10.63 27.78
C PHE A 136 -2.72 10.37 26.68
N GLU A 137 -2.10 11.43 26.20
CA GLU A 137 -1.07 11.37 25.16
C GLU A 137 0.32 11.35 25.79
N LEU A 138 1.12 10.36 25.40
CA LEU A 138 2.51 10.19 25.81
C LEU A 138 3.42 10.65 24.66
N PRO A 139 4.11 11.80 24.81
CA PRO A 139 5.05 12.28 23.81
C PRO A 139 6.40 11.58 23.99
N ILE A 140 6.50 10.36 23.48
CA ILE A 140 7.71 9.55 23.49
C ILE A 140 8.31 9.45 22.09
N GLY A 141 9.56 9.04 21.96
CA GLY A 141 10.18 8.76 20.67
C GLY A 141 11.70 8.73 20.73
N PRO A 142 12.37 8.41 19.61
CA PRO A 142 13.82 8.54 19.52
C PRO A 142 14.22 10.02 19.50
N ASP A 143 15.49 10.32 19.74
CA ASP A 143 16.03 11.68 19.67
C ASP A 143 15.69 12.33 18.31
N GLY A 144 15.21 13.58 18.35
CA GLY A 144 14.83 14.37 17.18
C GLY A 144 13.55 13.92 16.45
N SER A 145 12.77 13.00 16.99
CA SER A 145 11.56 12.50 16.33
C SER A 145 10.47 12.12 17.33
N LEU A 146 9.42 12.94 17.41
CA LEU A 146 8.27 12.69 18.26
C LEU A 146 7.40 11.57 17.67
N ARG A 147 7.07 10.57 18.49
CA ARG A 147 6.24 9.43 18.15
C ARG A 147 5.20 9.23 19.25
N SER A 148 4.29 10.20 19.36
CA SER A 148 3.23 10.15 20.36
C SER A 148 2.32 8.93 20.20
N ILE A 149 1.88 8.41 21.34
CA ILE A 149 0.80 7.44 21.46
C ILE A 149 -0.20 7.95 22.49
N SER A 150 -1.49 7.87 22.16
CA SER A 150 -2.57 8.26 23.08
C SER A 150 -3.42 7.05 23.47
N LEU A 151 -3.71 6.94 24.77
CA LEU A 151 -4.48 5.87 25.37
C LEU A 151 -5.77 6.44 25.97
N THR A 152 -6.91 5.86 25.60
CA THR A 152 -8.22 6.21 26.17
C THR A 152 -8.91 4.95 26.70
N PRO A 153 -8.80 4.66 28.01
CA PRO A 153 -9.41 3.48 28.62
C PRO A 153 -10.95 3.53 28.57
N SER A 154 -11.61 2.39 28.44
CA SER A 154 -13.09 2.31 28.46
C SER A 154 -13.68 2.27 29.86
N ALA A 155 -12.86 2.21 30.91
CA ALA A 155 -13.28 2.04 32.30
C ALA A 155 -12.48 2.94 33.24
N THR A 156 -13.07 3.26 34.39
CA THR A 156 -12.44 4.06 35.45
C THR A 156 -11.77 3.20 36.53
N THR A 157 -11.78 1.88 36.39
CA THR A 157 -11.06 0.97 37.29
C THR A 157 -9.56 1.22 37.15
N ALA A 158 -8.85 1.30 38.27
CA ALA A 158 -7.42 1.60 38.28
C ALA A 158 -6.61 0.57 37.48
N THR A 159 -5.75 1.06 36.59
CA THR A 159 -4.78 0.27 35.82
C THR A 159 -3.52 1.10 35.59
N VAL A 160 -2.39 0.43 35.40
CA VAL A 160 -1.13 1.08 35.02
C VAL A 160 -0.71 0.54 33.67
N TYR A 161 -0.71 1.39 32.66
CA TYR A 161 -0.19 1.07 31.33
C TYR A 161 1.32 1.26 31.35
N THR A 162 2.07 0.19 31.07
CA THR A 162 3.46 0.31 30.65
C THR A 162 3.47 0.47 29.14
N VAL A 163 4.09 1.54 28.65
CA VAL A 163 4.17 1.88 27.22
C VAL A 163 5.63 1.97 26.83
N GLN A 164 6.03 1.13 25.89
CA GLN A 164 7.38 1.13 25.36
C GLN A 164 7.34 1.49 23.88
N TYR A 165 8.09 2.51 23.48
CA TYR A 165 8.49 2.71 22.09
C TYR A 165 9.72 1.85 21.82
N LYS A 166 9.67 0.99 20.80
CA LYS A 166 10.78 0.09 20.42
C LYS A 166 11.11 0.24 18.95
N VAL A 167 12.40 0.38 18.64
CA VAL A 167 12.89 0.42 17.25
C VAL A 167 12.85 -0.98 16.62
N GLY A 168 12.44 -1.03 15.36
CA GLY A 168 12.34 -2.23 14.52
C GLY A 168 10.95 -2.86 14.49
N SER A 169 10.90 -4.19 14.39
CA SER A 169 9.68 -5.00 14.31
C SER A 169 9.71 -6.07 15.42
N PRO A 170 8.56 -6.48 15.98
CA PRO A 170 8.49 -7.64 16.88
C PRO A 170 8.79 -8.96 16.15
N TYR A 171 8.62 -8.99 14.83
CA TYR A 171 9.03 -10.12 13.99
C TYR A 171 10.55 -10.22 13.92
N GLY A 172 11.11 -11.43 14.08
CA GLY A 172 12.56 -11.69 14.04
C GLY A 172 13.35 -11.34 15.31
N GLY A 173 12.70 -10.75 16.32
CA GLY A 173 13.31 -10.37 17.61
C GLY A 173 13.67 -8.87 17.70
N ALA A 174 13.78 -8.36 18.93
CA ALA A 174 14.04 -6.94 19.19
C ALA A 174 15.33 -6.44 18.51
N GLY A 175 15.26 -5.28 17.84
CA GLY A 175 16.40 -4.66 17.16
C GLY A 175 16.66 -5.13 15.71
N THR A 176 15.81 -6.00 15.15
CA THR A 176 15.97 -6.45 13.76
C THR A 176 15.25 -5.50 12.80
N LEU A 177 16.00 -4.60 12.15
CA LEU A 177 15.49 -3.84 11.00
C LEU A 177 15.29 -4.81 9.83
N HIS A 178 14.05 -5.01 9.43
CA HIS A 178 13.73 -5.84 8.27
C HIS A 178 13.92 -5.01 6.99
N ASN A 179 15.15 -5.01 6.46
CA ASN A 179 15.48 -4.44 5.15
C ASN A 179 15.20 -5.42 3.99
N VAL A 180 14.44 -6.48 4.23
CA VAL A 180 14.11 -7.50 3.22
C VAL A 180 12.84 -7.13 2.46
N PRO A 181 12.73 -7.45 1.14
CA PRO A 181 11.59 -7.07 0.31
C PRO A 181 10.23 -7.64 0.76
N THR A 182 10.23 -8.68 1.60
CA THR A 182 9.03 -9.43 2.02
C THR A 182 8.22 -8.79 3.15
N GLY A 183 8.67 -7.67 3.73
CA GLY A 183 7.93 -6.99 4.81
C GLY A 183 7.79 -7.80 6.11
N SER A 184 7.02 -7.27 7.06
CA SER A 184 6.57 -8.03 8.24
C SER A 184 5.29 -8.82 7.86
N PRO A 185 5.05 -10.02 8.42
CA PRO A 185 3.87 -10.81 8.10
C PRO A 185 2.59 -10.08 8.53
N ILE A 186 1.62 -9.98 7.62
CA ILE A 186 0.29 -9.41 7.85
C ILE A 186 -0.73 -10.54 7.66
N ASN A 187 -1.73 -10.59 8.53
CA ASN A 187 -2.82 -11.55 8.42
C ASN A 187 -3.50 -11.44 7.05
N SER A 188 -3.67 -12.57 6.37
CA SER A 188 -4.30 -12.62 5.02
C SER A 188 -5.73 -12.06 4.93
N SER A 189 -6.42 -11.89 6.06
CA SER A 189 -7.75 -11.26 6.13
C SER A 189 -7.71 -9.74 6.32
N ALA A 190 -6.54 -9.17 6.61
CA ALA A 190 -6.37 -7.73 6.73
C ALA A 190 -6.52 -7.05 5.36
N THR A 191 -7.01 -5.81 5.39
CA THR A 191 -6.99 -4.94 4.22
C THR A 191 -5.58 -4.37 4.03
N ALA A 192 -4.89 -4.00 5.11
CA ALA A 192 -3.55 -3.43 5.05
C ALA A 192 -2.57 -4.22 4.15
N ALA A 193 -1.99 -3.57 3.16
CA ALA A 193 -0.93 -4.14 2.31
C ALA A 193 0.47 -3.96 2.92
N HIS A 194 0.63 -2.95 3.78
CA HIS A 194 1.88 -2.59 4.41
C HIS A 194 1.69 -2.34 5.90
N VAL A 195 2.75 -2.61 6.66
CA VAL A 195 2.83 -2.34 8.09
C VAL A 195 4.16 -1.68 8.41
N ASN A 196 4.16 -0.70 9.30
CA ASN A 196 5.37 -0.04 9.77
C ASN A 196 6.32 -1.06 10.42
N ASN A 197 7.56 -1.10 9.93
CA ASN A 197 8.63 -1.98 10.40
C ASN A 197 9.82 -1.22 11.00
N HIS A 198 9.72 0.11 11.16
CA HIS A 198 10.75 0.95 11.76
C HIS A 198 10.61 1.03 13.28
N TYR A 199 9.40 0.93 13.79
CA TYR A 199 9.12 0.92 15.22
C TYR A 199 7.74 0.35 15.54
N TYR A 200 7.53 0.04 16.82
CA TYR A 200 6.24 -0.35 17.36
C TYR A 200 6.08 0.13 18.81
N TYR A 201 4.85 0.10 19.30
CA TYR A 201 4.52 0.38 20.69
C TYR A 201 4.13 -0.91 21.40
N ASP A 202 4.88 -1.30 22.42
CA ASP A 202 4.53 -2.41 23.29
C ASP A 202 3.78 -1.87 24.51
N VAL A 203 2.47 -2.09 24.54
CA VAL A 203 1.55 -1.58 25.56
C VAL A 203 1.08 -2.72 26.43
N SER A 204 1.28 -2.60 27.74
CA SER A 204 0.95 -3.64 28.72
C SER A 204 0.26 -3.03 29.96
N PRO A 205 -1.07 -3.19 30.13
CA PRO A 205 -1.77 -2.76 31.34
C PRO A 205 -1.66 -3.80 32.47
N THR A 206 -1.68 -3.35 33.72
CA THR A 206 -1.79 -4.25 34.89
C THR A 206 -3.18 -4.89 35.02
N VAL A 207 -4.22 -4.18 34.57
CA VAL A 207 -5.59 -4.70 34.43
C VAL A 207 -6.10 -4.31 33.05
N ALA A 208 -6.46 -5.30 32.23
CA ALA A 208 -6.88 -5.08 30.86
C ALA A 208 -8.36 -4.68 30.76
N PHE A 209 -8.61 -3.58 30.06
CA PHE A 209 -9.92 -3.14 29.59
C PHE A 209 -9.81 -2.75 28.13
N ASN A 210 -10.94 -2.66 27.44
CA ASN A 210 -10.95 -2.08 26.10
C ASN A 210 -10.32 -0.68 26.17
N THR A 211 -9.36 -0.40 25.30
CA THR A 211 -8.64 0.87 25.29
C THR A 211 -8.53 1.35 23.86
N ASN A 212 -9.02 2.56 23.58
CA ASN A 212 -8.74 3.17 22.29
C ASN A 212 -7.27 3.61 22.28
N ILE A 213 -6.54 3.09 21.31
CA ILE A 213 -5.14 3.45 21.07
C ILE A 213 -5.12 4.33 19.82
N THR A 214 -4.46 5.48 19.92
CA THR A 214 -4.29 6.42 18.81
C THR A 214 -2.80 6.62 18.54
N VAL A 215 -2.40 6.46 17.29
CA VAL A 215 -1.01 6.65 16.83
C VAL A 215 -0.97 7.48 15.55
N GLY A 216 0.13 8.21 15.34
CA GLY A 216 0.35 9.02 14.14
C GLY A 216 1.15 8.29 13.05
N PHE A 217 0.85 8.61 11.79
CA PHE A 217 1.71 8.35 10.63
C PHE A 217 2.70 9.51 10.52
N ILE A 218 3.97 9.27 10.86
CA ILE A 218 5.03 10.28 10.91
C ILE A 218 6.28 9.70 10.23
N GLY A 219 6.95 10.49 9.38
CA GLY A 219 8.21 10.09 8.72
C GLY A 219 8.09 9.61 7.27
N LEU A 220 6.87 9.44 6.74
CA LEU A 220 6.59 9.35 5.30
C LEU A 220 6.30 10.78 4.82
N ASP A 221 7.31 11.47 4.27
CA ASP A 221 7.26 12.74 3.50
C ASP A 221 6.21 13.83 3.87
N ASN A 222 5.72 13.84 5.10
CA ASN A 222 4.59 14.63 5.59
C ASN A 222 3.25 14.40 4.84
N SER A 223 3.11 13.35 4.04
CA SER A 223 1.86 12.98 3.39
C SER A 223 1.37 11.62 3.92
N PRO A 224 0.66 11.59 5.06
CA PRO A 224 0.11 10.33 5.56
C PRO A 224 -0.82 9.69 4.51
N PRO A 225 -0.99 8.35 4.50
CA PRO A 225 -1.91 7.67 3.59
C PRO A 225 -3.32 8.27 3.64
N SER A 226 -4.15 8.00 2.63
CA SER A 226 -5.55 8.45 2.65
C SER A 226 -6.25 7.97 3.93
N THR A 227 -7.25 8.69 4.43
CA THR A 227 -7.92 8.30 5.68
C THR A 227 -8.60 6.93 5.62
N SER A 228 -8.94 6.43 4.42
CA SER A 228 -9.48 5.08 4.21
C SER A 228 -8.42 3.98 4.27
N ASP A 229 -7.15 4.32 4.07
CA ASP A 229 -6.03 3.37 4.02
C ASP A 229 -5.18 3.43 5.30
N ARG A 230 -5.79 3.78 6.43
CA ARG A 230 -5.11 3.87 7.72
C ARG A 230 -5.68 2.88 8.71
N TYR A 231 -4.81 2.02 9.19
CA TYR A 231 -5.15 0.97 10.13
C TYR A 231 -4.21 1.01 11.34
N LEU A 232 -4.77 0.66 12.50
CA LEU A 232 -3.97 0.27 13.64
C LEU A 232 -3.76 -1.24 13.56
N MET A 233 -2.49 -1.66 13.58
CA MET A 233 -2.10 -3.06 13.54
C MET A 233 -1.75 -3.55 14.95
N HIS A 234 -2.04 -4.81 15.22
CA HIS A 234 -1.83 -5.51 16.49
C HIS A 234 -1.06 -6.81 16.25
N TRP A 235 0.01 -7.06 16.98
CA TRP A 235 0.83 -8.26 16.77
C TRP A 235 0.30 -9.45 17.56
N ASP A 236 -0.13 -10.53 16.90
CA ASP A 236 -0.73 -11.68 17.61
C ASP A 236 0.30 -12.64 18.22
N GLY A 237 1.58 -12.45 17.92
CA GLY A 237 2.68 -13.34 18.27
C GLY A 237 3.39 -13.95 17.04
N SER A 238 2.72 -13.92 15.89
CA SER A 238 3.14 -14.53 14.63
C SER A 238 2.96 -13.62 13.41
N GLU A 239 1.88 -12.84 13.37
CA GLU A 239 1.54 -11.92 12.29
C GLU A 239 0.87 -10.64 12.82
N TRP A 240 0.81 -9.61 11.97
CA TRP A 240 0.10 -8.38 12.24
C TRP A 240 -1.38 -8.50 11.85
N ASP A 241 -2.25 -8.40 12.84
CA ASP A 241 -3.70 -8.32 12.69
C ASP A 241 -4.15 -6.86 12.55
N GLN A 242 -5.10 -6.62 11.64
CA GLN A 242 -5.74 -5.32 11.49
C GLN A 242 -6.87 -5.15 12.50
N LEU A 243 -6.79 -4.09 13.32
CA LEU A 243 -7.91 -3.70 14.18
C LEU A 243 -8.93 -2.86 13.39
N THR A 244 -10.19 -2.92 13.83
CA THR A 244 -11.26 -2.08 13.26
C THR A 244 -11.02 -0.62 13.63
N THR A 245 -10.67 0.20 12.64
CA THR A 245 -10.50 1.65 12.80
C THR A 245 -11.79 2.29 13.31
N THR A 246 -11.69 3.00 14.43
CA THR A 246 -12.82 3.73 15.04
C THR A 246 -12.80 5.22 14.69
N ALA A 247 -11.62 5.79 14.42
CA ALA A 247 -11.48 7.16 13.95
C ALA A 247 -10.16 7.37 13.19
N THR A 248 -10.16 8.35 12.28
CA THR A 248 -8.96 8.93 11.68
C THR A 248 -9.07 10.45 11.76
N SER A 249 -7.97 11.13 12.08
CA SER A 249 -7.95 12.58 12.21
C SER A 249 -6.55 13.13 11.95
N GLY A 250 -6.41 14.13 11.09
CA GLY A 250 -5.09 14.67 10.74
C GLY A 250 -4.19 13.58 10.16
N ASN A 251 -3.12 13.22 10.88
CA ASN A 251 -2.21 12.12 10.54
C ASN A 251 -2.39 10.86 11.44
N THR A 252 -3.43 10.79 12.27
CA THR A 252 -3.61 9.70 13.23
C THR A 252 -4.64 8.67 12.79
N VAL A 253 -4.51 7.49 13.38
CA VAL A 253 -5.50 6.40 13.36
C VAL A 253 -5.79 5.96 14.78
N THR A 254 -7.05 5.68 15.06
CA THR A 254 -7.54 5.16 16.34
C THR A 254 -8.27 3.84 16.11
N ALA A 255 -7.99 2.85 16.94
CA ALA A 255 -8.80 1.64 17.04
C ALA A 255 -8.92 1.16 18.49
N THR A 256 -9.92 0.33 18.77
CA THR A 256 -10.12 -0.25 20.11
C THR A 256 -9.30 -1.52 20.25
N ALA A 257 -8.33 -1.51 21.17
CA ALA A 257 -7.60 -2.69 21.60
C ALA A 257 -8.42 -3.47 22.65
N THR A 258 -8.70 -4.75 22.38
CA THR A 258 -9.33 -5.70 23.32
C THR A 258 -8.34 -6.69 23.90
N SER A 259 -7.17 -6.81 23.28
CA SER A 259 -5.99 -7.53 23.71
C SER A 259 -4.79 -6.60 23.60
N PHE A 260 -3.73 -6.88 24.35
CA PHE A 260 -2.56 -6.02 24.45
C PHE A 260 -1.31 -6.78 24.03
N SER A 261 -0.64 -6.24 23.02
CA SER A 261 0.64 -6.70 22.50
C SER A 261 1.22 -5.54 21.68
N PRO A 262 2.34 -5.70 20.95
CA PRO A 262 2.82 -4.66 20.05
C PRO A 262 1.75 -4.09 19.13
N PHE A 263 1.70 -2.76 19.02
CA PHE A 263 0.86 -2.01 18.10
C PHE A 263 1.72 -1.18 17.14
N THR A 264 1.28 -1.02 15.90
CA THR A 264 1.92 -0.11 14.94
C THR A 264 0.93 0.38 13.88
N GLN A 265 1.39 1.21 12.96
CA GLN A 265 0.61 1.72 11.83
C GLN A 265 0.61 0.73 10.66
N GLY A 266 -0.55 0.55 10.01
CA GLY A 266 -0.68 -0.20 8.77
C GLY A 266 -1.43 0.62 7.72
N SER A 267 -1.15 0.36 6.44
CA SER A 267 -1.76 1.08 5.32
C SER A 267 -1.85 0.26 4.05
N GLY A 268 -2.64 0.75 3.08
CA GLY A 268 -2.84 0.11 1.77
C GLY A 268 -4.12 -0.70 1.72
N GLY A 269 -4.22 -1.66 0.79
CA GLY A 269 -5.40 -2.54 0.70
C GLY A 269 -6.56 -2.04 -0.14
N SER A 270 -6.59 -0.72 -0.38
CA SER A 270 -7.23 -0.16 -1.55
C SER A 270 -6.17 -0.13 -2.64
N ALA A 271 -6.08 -1.18 -3.47
CA ALA A 271 -5.52 -0.99 -4.81
C ALA A 271 -6.41 0.08 -5.44
N LEU A 272 -5.94 1.33 -5.46
CA LEU A 272 -6.58 2.31 -6.30
C LEU A 272 -6.31 1.85 -7.74
N PRO A 273 -7.34 1.79 -8.59
CA PRO A 273 -7.13 1.58 -10.01
C PRO A 273 -6.03 2.54 -10.48
N ILE A 274 -5.15 2.11 -11.39
CA ILE A 274 -4.38 3.08 -12.15
C ILE A 274 -5.34 4.14 -12.71
N ASP A 275 -4.90 5.38 -12.72
CA ASP A 275 -5.62 6.43 -13.41
C ASP A 275 -5.33 6.32 -14.91
N LEU A 276 -6.11 5.48 -15.60
CA LEU A 276 -6.06 5.33 -17.05
C LEU A 276 -6.54 6.63 -17.72
N VAL A 277 -5.61 7.36 -18.34
CA VAL A 277 -5.88 8.63 -19.02
C VAL A 277 -6.51 8.38 -20.39
N SER A 278 -5.98 7.41 -21.13
CA SER A 278 -6.48 7.05 -22.45
C SER A 278 -6.15 5.60 -22.79
N PHE A 279 -7.02 5.00 -23.60
CA PHE A 279 -6.82 3.71 -24.24
C PHE A 279 -7.40 3.79 -25.65
N THR A 280 -6.56 3.60 -26.65
CA THR A 280 -6.89 3.82 -28.06
C THR A 280 -6.26 2.75 -28.93
N GLY A 281 -6.84 2.54 -30.11
CA GLY A 281 -6.35 1.57 -31.08
C GLY A 281 -6.59 2.04 -32.50
N VAL A 282 -5.60 1.84 -33.36
CA VAL A 282 -5.64 2.23 -34.78
C VAL A 282 -5.14 1.06 -35.61
N CYS A 283 -5.85 0.72 -36.69
CA CYS A 283 -5.38 -0.25 -37.66
C CYS A 283 -4.63 0.46 -38.80
N GLU A 284 -3.37 0.09 -39.01
CA GLU A 284 -2.53 0.55 -40.13
C GLU A 284 -1.76 -0.65 -40.69
N ASN A 285 -1.64 -0.75 -42.03
CA ASN A 285 -0.90 -1.84 -42.70
C ASN A 285 -1.32 -3.28 -42.31
N ASN A 286 -2.62 -3.50 -42.07
CA ASN A 286 -3.16 -4.78 -41.56
C ASN A 286 -2.63 -5.18 -40.16
N GLU A 287 -2.12 -4.23 -39.39
CA GLU A 287 -1.74 -4.40 -37.98
C GLU A 287 -2.58 -3.45 -37.12
N THR A 288 -2.92 -3.85 -35.89
CA THR A 288 -3.58 -2.93 -34.94
C THR A 288 -2.59 -2.46 -33.88
N GLU A 289 -2.25 -1.18 -33.90
CA GLU A 289 -1.49 -0.54 -32.83
C GLU A 289 -2.44 -0.12 -31.71
N ILE A 290 -2.15 -0.59 -30.51
CA ILE A 290 -2.81 -0.21 -29.26
C ILE A 290 -1.89 0.74 -28.50
N GLU A 291 -2.41 1.89 -28.11
CA GLU A 291 -1.72 2.87 -27.27
C GLU A 291 -2.57 3.21 -26.05
N PHE A 292 -1.96 3.20 -24.87
CA PHE A 292 -2.59 3.68 -23.64
C PHE A 292 -1.65 4.51 -22.78
N VAL A 293 -2.25 5.38 -21.98
CA VAL A 293 -1.56 6.32 -21.10
C VAL A 293 -2.11 6.16 -19.69
N VAL A 294 -1.20 6.00 -18.73
CA VAL A 294 -1.52 5.96 -17.29
C VAL A 294 -0.94 7.21 -16.63
N ALA A 295 -1.71 7.87 -15.76
CA ALA A 295 -1.23 9.05 -15.02
C ALA A 295 -0.28 8.65 -13.89
N SER A 296 -0.58 7.53 -13.23
CA SER A 296 0.21 6.91 -12.17
C SER A 296 -0.10 5.41 -12.11
N GLN A 297 0.81 4.62 -11.56
CA GLN A 297 0.60 3.21 -11.25
C GLN A 297 1.23 2.86 -9.92
N ILE A 298 0.58 1.97 -9.18
CA ILE A 298 1.02 1.49 -7.88
C ILE A 298 0.97 -0.04 -7.95
N ASN A 299 2.05 -0.70 -7.53
CA ASN A 299 2.22 -2.14 -7.45
C ASN A 299 1.92 -2.93 -8.74
N ASN A 300 1.93 -2.27 -9.90
CA ASN A 300 1.62 -2.89 -11.18
C ASN A 300 2.77 -3.79 -11.66
N ASP A 301 2.47 -5.08 -11.82
CA ASP A 301 3.38 -6.07 -12.39
C ASP A 301 3.33 -6.05 -13.92
N TYR A 302 2.13 -6.16 -14.51
CA TYR A 302 1.95 -6.14 -15.97
C TYR A 302 0.54 -5.76 -16.41
N PHE A 303 0.43 -5.40 -17.69
CA PHE A 303 -0.82 -5.21 -18.40
C PHE A 303 -1.12 -6.40 -19.31
N SER A 304 -2.35 -6.90 -19.26
CA SER A 304 -2.88 -7.88 -20.20
C SER A 304 -3.79 -7.22 -21.23
N ILE A 305 -3.59 -7.55 -22.51
CA ILE A 305 -4.43 -7.09 -23.62
C ILE A 305 -5.25 -8.27 -24.12
N TYR A 306 -6.57 -8.10 -24.13
CA TYR A 306 -7.51 -9.08 -24.62
C TYR A 306 -8.19 -8.60 -25.89
N ARG A 307 -8.52 -9.55 -26.77
CA ARG A 307 -9.29 -9.31 -27.99
C ARG A 307 -10.58 -10.13 -28.02
N SER A 308 -11.66 -9.55 -28.53
CA SER A 308 -12.96 -10.18 -28.70
C SER A 308 -13.62 -9.77 -30.01
N THR A 309 -14.47 -10.64 -30.57
CA THR A 309 -15.35 -10.33 -31.71
C THR A 309 -16.76 -9.93 -31.28
N ASN A 310 -17.14 -10.20 -30.03
CA ASN A 310 -18.52 -10.12 -29.55
C ASN A 310 -18.67 -9.49 -28.16
N VAL A 311 -17.59 -8.92 -27.61
CA VAL A 311 -17.46 -8.31 -26.27
C VAL A 311 -17.77 -9.23 -25.08
N THR A 312 -18.07 -10.51 -25.31
CA THR A 312 -18.34 -11.50 -24.26
C THR A 312 -17.20 -12.49 -24.11
N ASP A 313 -16.67 -13.00 -25.22
CA ASP A 313 -15.58 -13.98 -25.24
C ASP A 313 -14.26 -13.27 -25.52
N TRP A 314 -13.35 -13.31 -24.53
CA TRP A 314 -12.09 -12.56 -24.56
C TRP A 314 -10.91 -13.53 -24.63
N ASN A 315 -10.03 -13.32 -25.62
CA ASN A 315 -8.78 -14.06 -25.76
C ASN A 315 -7.61 -13.16 -25.37
N LEU A 316 -6.68 -13.65 -24.56
CA LEU A 316 -5.43 -12.96 -24.26
C LEU A 316 -4.57 -12.92 -25.53
N VAL A 317 -4.17 -11.73 -25.98
CA VAL A 317 -3.38 -11.54 -27.20
C VAL A 317 -2.01 -10.90 -26.95
N GLY A 318 -1.82 -10.25 -25.81
CA GLY A 318 -0.53 -9.65 -25.46
C GLY A 318 -0.41 -9.31 -23.98
N GLU A 319 0.82 -9.17 -23.53
CA GLU A 319 1.16 -8.69 -22.19
C GLU A 319 2.30 -7.67 -22.31
N ILE A 320 2.26 -6.62 -21.49
CA ILE A 320 3.29 -5.60 -21.40
C ILE A 320 3.71 -5.46 -19.94
N GLU A 321 5.00 -5.55 -19.66
CA GLU A 321 5.53 -5.35 -18.30
C GLU A 321 5.16 -3.95 -17.78
N GLY A 322 4.66 -3.90 -16.55
CA GLY A 322 4.43 -2.67 -15.80
C GLY A 322 5.76 -2.04 -15.37
N ALA A 323 5.69 -0.85 -14.77
CA ALA A 323 6.88 -0.24 -14.15
C ALA A 323 6.75 -0.14 -12.63
N GLY A 324 5.95 -1.01 -11.99
CA GLY A 324 5.73 -1.03 -10.55
C GLY A 324 5.05 0.24 -10.04
N ASN A 325 5.75 0.98 -9.19
CA ASN A 325 5.28 2.21 -8.58
C ASN A 325 5.80 3.43 -9.36
N THR A 326 4.90 4.23 -9.94
CA THR A 326 5.23 5.56 -10.44
C THR A 326 4.10 6.56 -10.26
N ASN A 327 4.51 7.79 -9.95
CA ASN A 327 3.63 8.97 -9.89
C ASN A 327 3.80 9.87 -11.13
N THR A 328 4.44 9.37 -12.19
CA THR A 328 4.62 10.09 -13.45
C THR A 328 3.87 9.40 -14.58
N GLN A 329 3.33 10.19 -15.49
CA GLN A 329 2.63 9.69 -16.67
C GLN A 329 3.53 8.79 -17.52
N LEU A 330 3.03 7.61 -17.89
CA LEU A 330 3.70 6.68 -18.80
C LEU A 330 2.79 6.35 -19.99
N THR A 331 3.41 6.17 -21.16
CA THR A 331 2.75 5.78 -22.40
C THR A 331 3.26 4.40 -22.82
N TYR A 332 2.32 3.50 -23.08
CA TYR A 332 2.58 2.14 -23.51
C TYR A 332 2.03 1.91 -24.91
N LYS A 333 2.74 1.11 -25.70
CA LYS A 333 2.36 0.72 -27.07
C LYS A 333 2.51 -0.78 -27.23
N TRP A 334 1.57 -1.38 -27.96
CA TRP A 334 1.60 -2.77 -28.34
C TRP A 334 0.95 -2.97 -29.71
N ILE A 335 1.47 -3.93 -30.49
CA ILE A 335 1.02 -4.16 -31.87
C ILE A 335 0.44 -5.57 -31.99
N ASP A 336 -0.82 -5.64 -32.40
CA ASP A 336 -1.45 -6.86 -32.89
C ASP A 336 -1.05 -7.09 -34.34
N ASN A 337 -0.17 -8.07 -34.57
CA ASN A 337 0.32 -8.43 -35.90
C ASN A 337 -0.66 -9.33 -36.68
N ASN A 338 -1.75 -9.78 -36.05
CA ASN A 338 -2.73 -10.66 -36.67
C ASN A 338 -4.16 -10.23 -36.30
N PRO A 339 -4.56 -8.96 -36.56
CA PRO A 339 -5.89 -8.48 -36.23
C PRO A 339 -6.95 -9.24 -37.03
N LEU A 340 -8.16 -9.37 -36.48
CA LEU A 340 -9.27 -9.95 -37.22
C LEU A 340 -9.81 -8.91 -38.20
N SER A 341 -10.20 -9.36 -39.40
CA SER A 341 -10.88 -8.50 -40.37
C SER A 341 -12.25 -8.05 -39.84
N GLY A 342 -12.56 -6.77 -40.05
CA GLY A 342 -13.75 -6.14 -39.52
C GLY A 342 -13.52 -5.50 -38.15
N VAL A 343 -14.57 -5.46 -37.33
CA VAL A 343 -14.51 -4.84 -35.99
C VAL A 343 -13.99 -5.85 -34.99
N SER A 344 -12.85 -5.52 -34.36
CA SER A 344 -12.32 -6.20 -33.19
C SER A 344 -12.49 -5.32 -31.95
N TYR A 345 -12.77 -5.92 -30.80
CA TYR A 345 -12.81 -5.22 -29.52
C TYR A 345 -11.56 -5.56 -28.72
N TYR A 346 -10.92 -4.54 -28.13
CA TYR A 346 -9.75 -4.70 -27.28
C TYR A 346 -10.08 -4.26 -25.86
N LYS A 347 -9.60 -5.01 -24.87
CA LYS A 347 -9.75 -4.73 -23.44
C LYS A 347 -8.39 -4.78 -22.78
N LEU A 348 -8.09 -3.76 -21.99
CA LEU A 348 -6.90 -3.69 -21.16
C LEU A 348 -7.25 -4.17 -19.76
N ALA A 349 -6.37 -4.93 -19.13
CA ALA A 349 -6.40 -5.21 -17.71
C ALA A 349 -5.02 -4.99 -17.09
N GLN A 350 -5.00 -4.51 -15.85
CA GLN A 350 -3.80 -4.42 -15.02
C GLN A 350 -3.74 -5.65 -14.11
N THR A 351 -2.54 -6.12 -13.79
CA THR A 351 -2.28 -7.11 -12.75
C THR A 351 -1.18 -6.62 -11.83
N ASP A 352 -1.43 -6.63 -10.52
CA ASP A 352 -0.48 -6.23 -9.49
C ASP A 352 0.45 -7.39 -9.10
N TYR A 353 1.55 -7.08 -8.40
CA TYR A 353 2.50 -8.09 -7.92
C TYR A 353 1.89 -9.12 -6.94
N ASP A 354 0.74 -8.81 -6.35
CA ASP A 354 -0.02 -9.73 -5.49
C ASP A 354 -1.02 -10.60 -6.27
N GLY A 355 -1.12 -10.41 -7.60
CA GLY A 355 -2.01 -11.13 -8.50
C GLY A 355 -3.42 -10.56 -8.62
N THR A 356 -3.73 -9.45 -7.94
CA THR A 356 -5.00 -8.72 -8.11
C THR A 356 -5.07 -8.13 -9.51
N SER A 357 -6.23 -8.24 -10.18
CA SER A 357 -6.40 -7.73 -11.53
C SER A 357 -7.68 -6.92 -11.69
N GLU A 358 -7.58 -5.82 -12.44
CA GLU A 358 -8.69 -4.93 -12.79
C GLU A 358 -8.72 -4.68 -14.31
N ALA A 359 -9.91 -4.71 -14.89
CA ALA A 359 -10.11 -4.50 -16.33
C ALA A 359 -10.77 -3.15 -16.62
N PHE A 360 -10.30 -2.47 -17.67
CA PHE A 360 -10.84 -1.19 -18.14
C PHE A 360 -11.93 -1.37 -19.19
N SER A 361 -12.63 -0.27 -19.50
CA SER A 361 -13.61 -0.26 -20.58
C SER A 361 -12.96 -0.59 -21.92
N PRO A 362 -13.56 -1.49 -22.74
CA PRO A 362 -12.98 -1.89 -24.00
C PRO A 362 -13.14 -0.80 -25.07
N ILE A 363 -12.31 -0.88 -26.10
CA ILE A 363 -12.41 -0.08 -27.33
C ILE A 363 -12.76 -0.98 -28.52
N ALA A 364 -13.33 -0.39 -29.56
CA ALA A 364 -13.56 -1.05 -30.85
C ALA A 364 -12.57 -0.50 -31.88
N VAL A 365 -11.92 -1.39 -32.63
CA VAL A 365 -11.01 -1.05 -33.72
C VAL A 365 -11.50 -1.76 -34.97
N MET A 366 -11.71 -1.00 -36.04
CA MET A 366 -12.05 -1.54 -37.35
C MET A 366 -10.75 -1.75 -38.13
N CYS A 367 -10.49 -2.98 -38.55
CA CYS A 367 -9.35 -3.30 -39.40
C CYS A 367 -9.89 -3.95 -40.68
N GLU A 368 -9.89 -3.20 -41.77
CA GLU A 368 -10.28 -3.74 -43.07
C GLU A 368 -9.06 -4.41 -43.69
N ALA A 369 -9.07 -5.74 -43.74
CA ALA A 369 -8.09 -6.47 -44.54
C ALA A 369 -8.22 -6.01 -46.00
N SER A 370 -7.09 -5.66 -46.62
CA SER A 370 -7.06 -5.38 -48.06
C SER A 370 -7.61 -6.61 -48.80
N ALA A 371 -8.67 -6.43 -49.60
CA ALA A 371 -9.26 -7.53 -50.35
C ALA A 371 -8.21 -8.18 -51.26
N ILE A 372 -8.11 -9.51 -51.24
CA ILE A 372 -7.28 -10.25 -52.19
C ILE A 372 -8.00 -10.24 -53.54
N ASP A 373 -7.67 -9.26 -54.37
CA ASP A 373 -8.20 -9.07 -55.74
C ASP A 373 -7.10 -9.45 -56.73
N GLY A 374 -7.10 -10.70 -57.23
CA GLY A 374 -6.06 -11.16 -58.15
C GLY A 374 -5.72 -12.65 -58.18
N TYR A 375 -6.64 -13.55 -57.83
CA TYR A 375 -6.41 -14.99 -58.00
C TYR A 375 -6.99 -15.51 -59.33
N SER A 376 -6.38 -16.56 -59.86
CA SER A 376 -6.76 -17.14 -61.16
C SER A 376 -7.62 -18.38 -60.98
N VAL A 377 -8.71 -18.45 -61.73
CA VAL A 377 -9.64 -19.59 -61.71
C VAL A 377 -9.77 -20.13 -63.14
N TYR A 378 -9.29 -21.36 -63.38
CA TYR A 378 -9.22 -21.91 -64.73
C TYR A 378 -9.30 -23.45 -64.80
N PRO A 379 -9.74 -24.02 -65.93
CA PRO A 379 -10.38 -23.33 -67.05
C PRO A 379 -11.77 -22.81 -66.65
N ASN A 380 -12.19 -21.67 -67.21
CA ASN A 380 -13.55 -21.16 -67.06
C ASN A 380 -14.06 -20.76 -68.46
N PRO A 381 -14.93 -21.55 -69.11
CA PRO A 381 -15.71 -22.66 -68.54
C PRO A 381 -14.92 -23.93 -68.17
N ALA A 382 -15.35 -24.63 -67.12
CA ALA A 382 -14.76 -25.87 -66.60
C ALA A 382 -15.60 -27.11 -66.96
N ASN A 383 -14.95 -28.28 -67.10
CA ASN A 383 -15.63 -29.57 -67.30
C ASN A 383 -15.61 -30.43 -66.04
N GLU A 384 -14.49 -31.07 -65.71
CA GLU A 384 -14.42 -31.99 -64.56
C GLU A 384 -13.65 -31.39 -63.38
N VAL A 385 -12.59 -30.63 -63.64
CA VAL A 385 -11.74 -30.04 -62.61
C VAL A 385 -11.59 -28.55 -62.86
N LEU A 386 -11.61 -27.78 -61.77
CA LEU A 386 -11.31 -26.36 -61.74
C LEU A 386 -10.08 -26.11 -60.86
N ASN A 387 -9.11 -25.37 -61.40
CA ASN A 387 -7.89 -24.99 -60.71
C ASN A 387 -8.01 -23.56 -60.19
N ILE A 388 -7.50 -23.33 -58.99
CA ILE A 388 -7.44 -22.02 -58.34
C ILE A 388 -6.01 -21.75 -57.90
N ASP A 389 -5.43 -20.68 -58.44
CA ASP A 389 -4.09 -20.20 -58.10
C ASP A 389 -4.17 -18.85 -57.39
N LEU A 390 -3.61 -18.77 -56.18
CA LEU A 390 -3.58 -17.55 -55.37
C LEU A 390 -2.23 -17.36 -54.67
N GLU A 391 -1.73 -16.13 -54.70
CA GLU A 391 -0.56 -15.69 -53.93
C GLU A 391 -1.04 -14.95 -52.68
N LEU A 392 -0.63 -15.42 -51.50
CA LEU A 392 -1.09 -14.91 -50.22
C LEU A 392 0.06 -14.29 -49.43
N GLU A 393 -0.10 -13.04 -48.97
CA GLU A 393 0.91 -12.40 -48.12
C GLU A 393 0.96 -13.02 -46.71
N ASN A 394 -0.19 -13.52 -46.23
CA ASN A 394 -0.39 -14.02 -44.87
C ASN A 394 -1.11 -15.39 -44.85
N PHE A 395 -0.89 -16.13 -43.77
CA PHE A 395 -1.64 -17.36 -43.46
C PHE A 395 -3.11 -17.04 -43.15
N GLN A 396 -4.06 -17.80 -43.72
CA GLN A 396 -5.48 -17.42 -43.72
C GLN A 396 -6.36 -18.13 -42.67
N GLY A 397 -5.82 -19.07 -41.88
CA GLY A 397 -6.55 -19.77 -40.83
C GLY A 397 -6.54 -21.29 -40.99
N ASP A 398 -6.90 -21.99 -39.91
CA ASP A 398 -6.88 -23.45 -39.82
C ASP A 398 -8.18 -24.12 -40.31
N ASP A 399 -9.29 -23.37 -40.36
CA ASP A 399 -10.64 -23.85 -40.71
C ASP A 399 -11.17 -23.19 -42.00
N VAL A 400 -10.33 -23.11 -43.04
CA VAL A 400 -10.71 -22.49 -44.32
C VAL A 400 -11.43 -23.47 -45.23
N SER A 401 -12.50 -23.02 -45.88
CA SER A 401 -13.22 -23.83 -46.88
C SER A 401 -13.49 -23.07 -48.18
N ILE A 402 -13.56 -23.82 -49.27
CA ILE A 402 -14.10 -23.38 -50.56
C ILE A 402 -15.56 -23.84 -50.65
N GLU A 403 -16.44 -22.89 -50.94
CA GLU A 403 -17.85 -23.13 -51.24
C GLU A 403 -18.12 -22.94 -52.74
N VAL A 404 -18.80 -23.92 -53.35
CA VAL A 404 -19.38 -23.79 -54.69
C VAL A 404 -20.87 -23.52 -54.54
N ILE A 405 -21.32 -22.34 -54.98
CA ILE A 405 -22.66 -21.84 -54.73
C ILE A 405 -23.41 -21.64 -56.06
N ASP A 406 -24.67 -22.06 -56.14
CA ASP A 406 -25.51 -21.79 -57.31
C ASP A 406 -26.04 -20.34 -57.35
N ILE A 407 -26.70 -19.96 -58.45
CA ILE A 407 -27.27 -18.61 -58.62
C ILE A 407 -28.37 -18.25 -57.61
N ASN A 408 -28.93 -19.23 -56.89
CA ASN A 408 -29.93 -19.02 -55.84
C ASN A 408 -29.30 -18.93 -54.44
N GLY A 409 -27.96 -18.96 -54.34
CA GLY A 409 -27.25 -18.93 -53.06
C GLY A 409 -27.17 -20.29 -52.36
N LYS A 410 -27.52 -21.39 -53.03
CA LYS A 410 -27.44 -22.73 -52.43
C LYS A 410 -26.02 -23.27 -52.56
N ILE A 411 -25.42 -23.68 -51.43
CA ILE A 411 -24.15 -24.39 -51.40
C ILE A 411 -24.35 -25.78 -52.02
N ILE A 412 -23.62 -26.05 -53.11
CA ILE A 412 -23.64 -27.32 -53.85
C ILE A 412 -22.50 -28.22 -53.40
N GLN A 413 -21.36 -27.62 -53.07
CA GLN A 413 -20.17 -28.33 -52.60
C GLN A 413 -19.41 -27.46 -51.58
N LEU A 414 -18.81 -28.13 -50.60
CA LEU A 414 -17.96 -27.54 -49.58
C LEU A 414 -16.68 -28.38 -49.49
N GLN A 415 -15.52 -27.74 -49.62
CA GLN A 415 -14.21 -28.41 -49.59
C GLN A 415 -13.30 -27.69 -48.59
N GLN A 416 -12.85 -28.41 -47.56
CA GLN A 416 -11.85 -27.89 -46.62
C GLN A 416 -10.50 -27.75 -47.31
N VAL A 417 -9.81 -26.64 -47.10
CA VAL A 417 -8.50 -26.34 -47.71
C VAL A 417 -7.56 -25.70 -46.70
N GLN A 418 -6.26 -25.84 -46.95
CA GLN A 418 -5.24 -25.09 -46.22
C GLN A 418 -4.68 -23.99 -47.11
N LEU A 419 -4.71 -22.76 -46.60
CA LEU A 419 -4.21 -21.57 -47.30
C LEU A 419 -2.98 -21.02 -46.55
N ASN A 420 -1.81 -21.34 -47.09
CA ASN A 420 -0.52 -20.93 -46.53
C ASN A 420 -0.05 -19.61 -47.10
N ARG A 421 0.90 -18.95 -46.41
CA ARG A 421 1.62 -17.81 -46.98
C ARG A 421 2.40 -18.23 -48.23
N GLY A 422 2.35 -17.41 -49.28
CA GLY A 422 2.98 -17.63 -50.58
C GLY A 422 2.00 -18.17 -51.63
N TYR A 423 2.53 -18.86 -52.64
CA TYR A 423 1.76 -19.47 -53.72
C TYR A 423 0.98 -20.70 -53.24
N ASN A 424 -0.33 -20.73 -53.53
CA ASN A 424 -1.22 -21.86 -53.28
C ASN A 424 -1.88 -22.29 -54.58
N HIS A 425 -1.96 -23.61 -54.78
CA HIS A 425 -2.65 -24.24 -55.91
C HIS A 425 -3.70 -25.22 -55.36
N LEU A 426 -4.96 -25.03 -55.75
CA LEU A 426 -6.09 -25.81 -55.27
C LEU A 426 -6.86 -26.37 -56.46
N GLU A 427 -7.33 -27.60 -56.32
CA GLU A 427 -8.20 -28.27 -57.30
C GLU A 427 -9.59 -28.49 -56.68
N VAL A 428 -10.62 -28.14 -57.45
CA VAL A 428 -12.03 -28.37 -57.12
C VAL A 428 -12.60 -29.33 -58.16
N ASP A 429 -13.04 -30.50 -57.70
CA ASP A 429 -13.75 -31.48 -58.52
C ASP A 429 -15.19 -31.01 -58.75
N LEU A 430 -15.58 -30.90 -60.02
CA LEU A 430 -16.91 -30.49 -60.49
C LEU A 430 -17.62 -31.63 -61.25
N SER A 431 -17.07 -32.85 -61.28
CA SER A 431 -17.59 -33.97 -62.08
C SER A 431 -19.04 -34.34 -61.77
N GLU A 432 -19.44 -34.24 -60.50
CA GLU A 432 -20.79 -34.55 -60.01
C GLU A 432 -21.73 -33.31 -59.98
N ILE A 433 -21.26 -32.15 -60.47
CA ILE A 433 -22.04 -30.91 -60.50
C ILE A 433 -22.68 -30.71 -61.90
N PRO A 434 -23.99 -30.44 -61.99
CA PRO A 434 -24.66 -30.15 -63.27
C PRO A 434 -24.07 -28.95 -64.02
N SER A 435 -24.25 -28.91 -65.34
CA SER A 435 -23.88 -27.74 -66.15
C SER A 435 -24.67 -26.50 -65.70
N GLY A 436 -23.97 -25.38 -65.49
CA GLY A 436 -24.57 -24.19 -64.87
C GLY A 436 -23.58 -23.06 -64.57
N VAL A 437 -24.09 -21.97 -64.01
CA VAL A 437 -23.27 -20.86 -63.50
C VAL A 437 -23.19 -20.98 -61.99
N TYR A 438 -21.97 -20.91 -61.45
CA TYR A 438 -21.69 -21.02 -60.03
C TYR A 438 -20.78 -19.89 -59.56
N MET A 439 -20.76 -19.66 -58.25
CA MET A 439 -19.82 -18.78 -57.57
C MET A 439 -18.90 -19.60 -56.68
N ILE A 440 -17.60 -19.29 -56.72
CA ILE A 440 -16.62 -19.79 -55.77
C ILE A 440 -16.44 -18.76 -54.67
N ASN A 441 -16.61 -19.20 -53.42
CA ASN A 441 -16.43 -18.38 -52.23
C ASN A 441 -15.44 -19.06 -51.27
N PHE A 442 -14.64 -18.26 -50.56
CA PHE A 442 -13.79 -18.73 -49.48
C PHE A 442 -14.38 -18.29 -48.15
N VAL A 443 -14.52 -19.23 -47.22
CA VAL A 443 -15.05 -18.96 -45.87
C VAL A 443 -14.05 -19.40 -44.82
N GLY A 444 -14.07 -18.75 -43.66
CA GLY A 444 -13.10 -18.99 -42.59
C GLY A 444 -11.73 -18.35 -42.83
N THR A 445 -11.58 -17.50 -43.85
CA THR A 445 -10.33 -16.78 -44.13
C THR A 445 -10.18 -15.54 -43.25
N ARG A 446 -8.92 -15.20 -42.91
CA ARG A 446 -8.59 -13.96 -42.20
C ARG A 446 -8.79 -12.72 -43.08
N ASP A 447 -8.31 -12.78 -44.32
CA ASP A 447 -8.49 -11.74 -45.32
C ASP A 447 -9.73 -12.04 -46.17
N TYR A 448 -10.40 -11.00 -46.67
CA TYR A 448 -11.50 -11.18 -47.61
C TYR A 448 -10.94 -11.57 -48.99
N ILE A 449 -11.23 -12.80 -49.42
CA ILE A 449 -10.96 -13.27 -50.79
C ILE A 449 -12.22 -13.05 -51.62
N LYS A 450 -12.10 -12.25 -52.67
CA LYS A 450 -13.24 -11.88 -53.53
C LYS A 450 -13.86 -13.12 -54.17
N GLU A 451 -15.18 -13.15 -54.30
CA GLU A 451 -15.86 -14.26 -54.98
C GLU A 451 -15.54 -14.31 -56.49
N SER A 452 -15.51 -15.51 -57.08
CA SER A 452 -15.25 -15.70 -58.52
C SER A 452 -16.35 -16.50 -59.21
N ARG A 453 -16.89 -15.92 -60.28
CA ARG A 453 -17.93 -16.55 -61.09
C ARG A 453 -17.33 -17.57 -62.06
N ILE A 454 -17.84 -18.80 -62.02
CA ILE A 454 -17.47 -19.89 -62.91
C ILE A 454 -18.64 -20.40 -63.75
N ILE A 455 -18.34 -21.02 -64.89
CA ILE A 455 -19.28 -21.69 -65.77
C ILE A 455 -18.87 -23.16 -65.87
N LYS A 456 -19.76 -24.08 -65.49
CA LYS A 456 -19.61 -25.53 -65.66
C LYS A 456 -20.31 -25.96 -66.95
N GLN A 457 -19.61 -26.68 -67.82
CA GLN A 457 -20.15 -27.24 -69.08
C GLN A 457 -20.56 -28.69 -68.95
#